data_AF-A0A142XEK6-F1
#
_entry.id   AF-A0A142XEK6-F1
#
_cell.length_a   1.000
_cell.length_b   1.000
_cell.length_c   1.000
_cell.angle_alpha   90.00
_cell.angle_beta   90.00
_cell.angle_gamma   90.00
#
_symmetry.space_group_name_H-M   'P 1'
#
loop_
_entity.id
_entity.type
_entity.pdbx_description
1 polymer ?
#
loop_
_entity_poly.entity_id
_entity_poly.type
_entity_poly.pdbx_seq_one_letter_code
_entity_poly.pdbx_strand_id
1 'polypeptide(L)'
;MVKTPLVDLDIESGRSLIQALDQAGFPLTAALWNSLPEESEWRLILATPRVKERGPRDVYEAVQRVAHLAEIDLPLHRISVVEPEDSLVTELRIFMGTDGAPFIGGTFLHGTMVGDAFIDAAYVYRAERIIGQTGTFDLTAATPDRPRKVWVARRAKVTLDQGFFKRIESEGFVWPQTQARDGINAHLGVLTNVEHRGDVTIGDVERWTILGGRLRGIDTVAKGVTVEGDLSDAAA
;
A
#
# COMPACT_ATOMS: atom_id res chain seq x y z
N MET A 1 -10.87 10.28 -20.76
CA MET A 1 -11.44 10.92 -19.54
C MET A 1 -10.28 11.47 -18.72
N VAL A 2 -10.46 12.60 -18.04
CA VAL A 2 -9.43 13.19 -17.16
C VAL A 2 -9.52 12.47 -15.82
N LYS A 3 -8.52 11.66 -15.46
CA LYS A 3 -8.43 11.06 -14.11
C LYS A 3 -8.14 12.19 -13.11
N THR A 4 -8.92 12.29 -12.03
CA THR A 4 -8.63 13.24 -10.93
C THR A 4 -7.40 12.73 -10.17
N PRO A 5 -6.29 13.48 -10.10
CA PRO A 5 -5.12 13.03 -9.34
C PRO A 5 -5.40 13.11 -7.84
N LEU A 6 -4.87 12.15 -7.06
CA LEU A 6 -4.80 12.27 -5.61
C LEU A 6 -3.76 13.34 -5.28
N VAL A 7 -4.16 14.41 -4.62
CA VAL A 7 -3.25 15.52 -4.29
C VAL A 7 -2.74 15.40 -2.85
N ASP A 8 -1.63 16.06 -2.54
CA ASP A 8 -1.03 16.06 -1.20
C ASP A 8 -2.02 16.48 -0.10
N LEU A 9 -2.93 17.40 -0.41
CA LEU A 9 -3.98 17.81 0.53
C LEU A 9 -4.93 16.66 0.89
N ASP A 10 -5.30 15.81 -0.07
CA ASP A 10 -6.14 14.64 0.19
C ASP A 10 -5.40 13.62 1.06
N ILE A 11 -4.10 13.44 0.82
CA ILE A 11 -3.25 12.56 1.60
C ILE A 11 -3.12 13.06 3.04
N GLU A 12 -2.96 14.37 3.24
CA GLU A 12 -2.84 14.93 4.58
C GLU A 12 -4.18 14.93 5.34
N SER A 13 -5.30 15.24 4.66
CA SER A 13 -6.64 15.16 5.25
C SER A 13 -6.99 13.72 5.65
N GLY A 14 -6.66 12.73 4.81
CA GLY A 14 -6.85 11.32 5.14
C GLY A 14 -5.99 10.89 6.33
N ARG A 15 -4.72 11.28 6.36
CA ARG A 15 -3.80 11.02 7.48
C ARG A 15 -4.34 11.60 8.79
N SER A 16 -4.77 12.86 8.76
CA SER A 16 -5.33 13.57 9.91
C SER A 16 -6.58 12.86 10.45
N LEU A 17 -7.46 12.39 9.56
CA LEU A 17 -8.67 11.67 9.97
C LEU A 17 -8.35 10.34 10.64
N ILE A 18 -7.41 9.58 10.09
CA ILE A 18 -6.99 8.30 10.67
C ILE A 18 -6.38 8.52 12.05
N GLN A 19 -5.54 9.54 12.22
CA GLN A 19 -4.95 9.89 13.51
C GLN A 19 -6.02 10.31 14.53
N ALA A 20 -7.01 11.11 14.12
CA ALA A 20 -8.12 11.51 14.99
C ALA A 20 -8.99 10.30 15.41
N LEU A 21 -9.24 9.37 14.48
CA LEU A 21 -9.96 8.12 14.77
C LEU A 21 -9.19 7.25 15.76
N ASP A 22 -7.87 7.14 15.62
CA ASP A 22 -7.03 6.41 16.56
C ASP A 22 -7.05 7.04 17.96
N GLN A 23 -6.95 8.36 18.04
CA GLN A 23 -7.04 9.09 19.32
C GLN A 23 -8.41 8.91 19.99
N ALA A 24 -9.47 8.77 19.19
CA ALA A 24 -10.82 8.46 19.68
C ALA A 24 -11.02 6.97 20.04
N GLY A 25 -9.99 6.12 19.92
CA GLY A 25 -10.09 4.68 20.17
C GLY A 25 -10.98 3.95 19.16
N PHE A 26 -11.14 4.51 17.95
CA PHE A 26 -11.91 3.90 16.89
C PHE A 26 -11.07 2.80 16.20
N PRO A 27 -11.48 1.53 16.22
CA PRO A 27 -10.67 0.46 15.64
C PRO A 27 -10.72 0.52 14.12
N LEU A 28 -9.57 0.70 13.46
CA LEU A 28 -9.46 0.44 12.01
C LEU A 28 -8.45 -0.67 11.75
N THR A 29 -8.87 -1.65 10.96
CA THR A 29 -8.03 -2.74 10.48
C THR A 29 -7.30 -2.37 9.20
N ALA A 30 -7.78 -1.41 8.43
CA ALA A 30 -7.07 -0.84 7.28
C ALA A 30 -7.57 0.58 6.98
N ALA A 31 -6.71 1.38 6.36
CA ALA A 31 -7.08 2.68 5.83
C ALA A 31 -6.24 3.00 4.60
N LEU A 32 -6.90 3.35 3.49
CA LEU A 32 -6.25 3.70 2.23
C LEU A 32 -7.10 4.65 1.39
N TRP A 33 -6.46 5.45 0.55
CA TRP A 33 -7.11 6.01 -0.64
C TRP A 33 -7.10 4.97 -1.75
N ASN A 34 -8.23 4.79 -2.43
CA ASN A 34 -8.36 3.93 -3.60
C ASN A 34 -8.87 4.74 -4.80
N SER A 35 -8.22 4.57 -5.95
CA SER A 35 -8.67 5.10 -7.24
C SER A 35 -9.85 4.27 -7.73
N LEU A 36 -10.93 4.94 -8.14
CA LEU A 36 -12.07 4.34 -8.82
C LEU A 36 -12.09 4.85 -10.25
N PRO A 37 -11.45 4.15 -11.21
CA PRO A 37 -11.27 4.65 -12.57
C PRO A 37 -12.60 4.89 -13.29
N GLU A 38 -13.58 4.02 -13.07
CA GLU A 38 -14.92 4.11 -13.66
C GLU A 38 -15.66 5.37 -13.20
N GLU A 39 -15.41 5.81 -11.97
CA GLU A 39 -16.05 6.97 -11.34
C GLU A 39 -15.18 8.25 -11.45
N SER A 40 -13.93 8.12 -11.94
CA SER A 40 -12.94 9.21 -12.02
C SER A 40 -12.70 9.94 -10.69
N GLU A 41 -12.81 9.21 -9.58
CA GLU A 41 -12.67 9.76 -8.22
C GLU A 41 -11.78 8.89 -7.32
N TRP A 42 -11.37 9.49 -6.21
CA TRP A 42 -10.66 8.82 -5.13
C TRP A 42 -11.57 8.70 -3.91
N ARG A 43 -11.64 7.50 -3.33
CA ARG A 43 -12.33 7.23 -2.06
C ARG A 43 -11.36 6.78 -0.97
N LEU A 44 -11.50 7.36 0.21
CA LEU A 44 -10.83 6.94 1.43
C LEU A 44 -11.61 5.76 2.02
N ILE A 45 -11.05 4.57 1.88
CA ILE A 45 -11.58 3.34 2.45
C ILE A 45 -11.11 3.21 3.90
N LEU A 46 -12.05 3.05 4.82
CA LEU A 46 -11.82 2.81 6.24
C LEU A 46 -12.40 1.44 6.62
N ALA A 47 -11.54 0.45 6.85
CA ALA A 47 -11.99 -0.88 7.24
C ALA A 47 -12.08 -0.99 8.75
N THR A 48 -13.24 -1.43 9.26
CA THR A 48 -13.48 -1.52 10.71
C THR A 48 -14.47 -2.62 11.07
N PRO A 49 -14.22 -3.40 12.14
CA PRO A 49 -15.18 -4.39 12.63
C PRO A 49 -16.50 -3.75 13.08
N ARG A 50 -16.50 -2.43 13.35
CA ARG A 50 -17.70 -1.68 13.77
C ARG A 50 -18.83 -1.75 12.75
N VAL A 51 -18.54 -1.93 11.46
CA VAL A 51 -19.59 -2.04 10.43
C VAL A 51 -20.45 -3.27 10.71
N LYS A 52 -19.83 -4.40 11.04
CA LYS A 52 -20.54 -5.63 11.40
C LYS A 52 -21.21 -5.55 12.77
N GLU A 53 -20.57 -4.90 13.74
CA GLU A 53 -21.07 -4.79 15.12
C GLU A 53 -22.26 -3.83 15.27
N ARG A 54 -22.28 -2.72 14.53
CA ARG A 54 -23.21 -1.60 14.73
C ARG A 54 -23.95 -1.17 13.47
N GLY A 55 -23.55 -1.69 12.31
CA GLY A 55 -24.09 -1.28 11.03
C GLY A 55 -23.38 -0.05 10.44
N PRO A 56 -23.48 0.14 9.12
CA PRO A 56 -22.74 1.19 8.41
C PRO A 56 -23.17 2.61 8.82
N ARG A 57 -24.44 2.84 9.13
CA ARG A 57 -24.96 4.16 9.51
C ARG A 57 -24.27 4.69 10.77
N ASP A 58 -24.27 3.89 11.84
CA ASP A 58 -23.64 4.26 13.11
C ASP A 58 -22.14 4.52 12.96
N VAL A 59 -21.49 3.78 12.06
CA VAL A 59 -20.08 3.97 11.72
C VAL A 59 -19.85 5.30 10.99
N TYR A 60 -20.65 5.62 9.97
CA TYR A 60 -20.56 6.92 9.29
C TYR A 60 -20.82 8.09 10.25
N GLU A 61 -21.81 7.97 11.14
CA GLU A 61 -22.09 8.99 12.16
C GLU A 61 -20.91 9.17 13.14
N ALA A 62 -20.22 8.08 13.51
CA ALA A 62 -19.03 8.15 14.34
C ALA A 62 -17.86 8.81 13.61
N VAL A 63 -17.59 8.43 12.35
CA VAL A 63 -16.52 9.02 11.52
C VAL A 63 -16.78 10.51 11.31
N GLN A 64 -18.01 10.89 10.95
CA GLN A 64 -18.38 12.29 10.74
C GLN A 64 -18.20 13.13 12.02
N ARG A 65 -18.56 12.57 13.18
CA ARG A 65 -18.37 13.25 14.47
C ARG A 65 -16.89 13.50 14.77
N VAL A 66 -16.04 12.50 14.53
CA VAL A 66 -14.59 12.62 14.73
C VAL A 66 -14.00 13.64 13.76
N ALA A 67 -14.36 13.57 12.48
CA ALA A 67 -13.91 14.53 11.47
C ALA A 67 -14.32 15.97 11.84
N HIS A 68 -15.56 16.17 12.28
CA HIS A 68 -16.05 17.49 12.71
C HIS A 68 -15.31 18.03 13.93
N LEU A 69 -15.09 17.21 14.96
CA LEU A 69 -14.37 17.62 16.17
C LEU A 69 -12.89 17.93 15.92
N ALA A 70 -12.28 17.28 14.94
CA ALA A 70 -10.91 17.51 14.51
C ALA A 70 -10.77 18.60 13.42
N GLU A 71 -11.87 19.27 13.06
CA GLU A 71 -11.93 20.30 12.01
C GLU A 71 -11.37 19.82 10.65
N ILE A 72 -11.61 18.55 10.31
CA ILE A 72 -11.12 17.94 9.08
C ILE A 72 -12.13 18.15 7.96
N ASP A 73 -11.75 18.91 6.95
CA ASP A 73 -12.54 19.13 5.75
C ASP A 73 -12.34 17.97 4.74
N LEU A 74 -12.97 16.84 5.03
CA LEU A 74 -13.07 15.71 4.11
C LEU A 74 -14.54 15.32 3.92
N PRO A 75 -15.10 15.47 2.71
CA PRO A 75 -16.52 15.26 2.51
C PRO A 75 -16.87 13.77 2.59
N LEU A 76 -17.99 13.47 3.25
CA LEU A 76 -18.39 12.10 3.59
C LEU A 76 -18.58 11.19 2.36
N HIS A 77 -18.96 11.74 1.20
CA HIS A 77 -19.10 10.97 -0.04
C HIS A 77 -17.76 10.44 -0.58
N ARG A 78 -16.62 11.04 -0.17
CA ARG A 78 -15.28 10.54 -0.48
C ARG A 78 -14.79 9.51 0.54
N ILE A 79 -15.61 9.12 1.50
CA ILE A 79 -15.26 8.13 2.53
C ILE A 79 -16.14 6.90 2.31
N SER A 80 -15.54 5.72 2.34
CA SER A 80 -16.26 4.46 2.39
C SER A 80 -15.85 3.68 3.62
N VAL A 81 -16.83 3.26 4.41
CA VAL A 81 -16.60 2.40 5.57
C VAL A 81 -16.99 0.98 5.22
N VAL A 82 -16.07 0.05 5.43
CA VAL A 82 -16.22 -1.36 5.00
C VAL A 82 -15.88 -2.31 6.15
N GLU A 83 -16.35 -3.55 6.03
CA GLU A 83 -15.95 -4.63 6.95
C GLU A 83 -14.48 -5.05 6.69
N PRO A 84 -13.76 -5.57 7.69
CA PRO A 84 -12.39 -6.06 7.52
C PRO A 84 -12.23 -7.20 6.50
N GLU A 85 -13.33 -7.88 6.16
CA GLU A 85 -13.45 -8.96 5.18
C GLU A 85 -13.78 -8.48 3.75
N ASP A 86 -13.87 -7.16 3.52
CA ASP A 86 -13.91 -6.62 2.15
C ASP A 86 -12.75 -7.17 1.31
N SER A 87 -13.00 -7.50 0.04
CA SER A 87 -12.05 -8.22 -0.81
C SER A 87 -10.75 -7.45 -0.99
N LEU A 88 -10.82 -6.15 -1.31
CA LEU A 88 -9.63 -5.31 -1.50
C LEU A 88 -8.88 -5.15 -0.19
N VAL A 89 -9.62 -4.91 0.90
CA VAL A 89 -9.04 -4.78 2.24
C VAL A 89 -8.33 -6.06 2.66
N THR A 90 -8.93 -7.21 2.41
CA THR A 90 -8.36 -8.53 2.75
C THR A 90 -7.04 -8.73 2.02
N GLU A 91 -7.02 -8.55 0.70
CA GLU A 91 -5.81 -8.66 -0.13
C GLU A 91 -4.71 -7.70 0.34
N LEU A 92 -5.04 -6.44 0.59
CA LEU A 92 -4.09 -5.46 1.12
C LEU A 92 -3.54 -5.82 2.50
N ARG A 93 -4.37 -6.37 3.38
CA ARG A 93 -3.95 -6.83 4.72
C ARG A 93 -3.09 -8.08 4.67
N ILE A 94 -3.20 -8.88 3.62
CA ILE A 94 -2.30 -10.02 3.35
C ILE A 94 -0.95 -9.50 2.88
N PHE A 95 -0.96 -8.61 1.89
CA PHE A 95 0.24 -8.13 1.20
C PHE A 95 1.04 -7.10 2.01
N MET A 96 0.36 -6.10 2.57
CA MET A 96 0.96 -4.99 3.33
C MET A 96 0.75 -5.10 4.84
N GLY A 97 0.16 -6.20 5.30
CA GLY A 97 -0.18 -6.40 6.70
C GLY A 97 0.99 -6.07 7.63
N THR A 98 0.75 -5.22 8.62
CA THR A 98 1.68 -4.94 9.73
C THR A 98 1.05 -5.39 11.06
N ASP A 99 1.87 -5.78 12.04
CA ASP A 99 1.34 -6.14 13.36
C ASP A 99 0.95 -4.85 14.10
N GLY A 100 -0.35 -4.56 14.19
CA GLY A 100 -1.01 -3.66 15.17
C GLY A 100 -0.48 -2.22 15.37
N ALA A 101 -1.35 -1.25 15.09
CA ALA A 101 -1.40 0.16 15.56
C ALA A 101 -0.11 1.02 15.64
N PRO A 102 -0.02 2.07 14.80
CA PRO A 102 -0.14 1.93 13.36
C PRO A 102 1.03 2.62 12.63
N PHE A 103 1.54 2.02 11.57
CA PHE A 103 2.50 2.72 10.70
C PHE A 103 1.78 3.89 10.01
N ILE A 104 2.36 5.09 10.11
CA ILE A 104 1.89 6.34 9.51
C ILE A 104 2.99 6.85 8.57
N GLY A 105 3.42 5.98 7.66
CA GLY A 105 4.12 6.31 6.43
C GLY A 105 3.32 5.63 5.32
N GLY A 106 2.79 6.39 4.38
CA GLY A 106 1.92 5.81 3.35
C GLY A 106 2.71 5.38 2.14
N THR A 107 2.32 4.26 1.54
CA THR A 107 2.90 3.73 0.32
C THR A 107 1.91 3.88 -0.81
N PHE A 108 2.40 4.33 -1.96
CA PHE A 108 1.61 4.40 -3.17
C PHE A 108 1.79 3.11 -3.97
N LEU A 109 0.68 2.41 -4.20
CA LEU A 109 0.58 1.30 -5.13
C LEU A 109 0.00 1.81 -6.44
N HIS A 110 0.55 1.34 -7.56
CA HIS A 110 0.04 1.64 -8.89
C HIS A 110 0.21 0.40 -9.77
N GLY A 111 -0.81 0.08 -10.58
CA GLY A 111 -0.80 -1.09 -11.47
C GLY A 111 -0.40 -2.39 -10.77
N THR A 112 -0.83 -2.58 -9.50
CA THR A 112 -0.34 -3.67 -8.65
C THR A 112 -1.37 -4.78 -8.56
N MET A 113 -0.94 -6.02 -8.83
CA MET A 113 -1.75 -7.20 -8.55
C MET A 113 -1.52 -7.67 -7.12
N VAL A 114 -2.59 -7.77 -6.33
CA VAL A 114 -2.55 -8.30 -4.96
C VAL A 114 -3.54 -9.45 -4.86
N GLY A 115 -3.01 -10.68 -4.80
CA GLY A 115 -3.82 -11.89 -4.95
C GLY A 115 -4.52 -11.88 -6.31
N ASP A 116 -5.84 -11.95 -6.30
CA ASP A 116 -6.68 -11.85 -7.51
C ASP A 116 -7.22 -10.42 -7.76
N ALA A 117 -6.85 -9.44 -6.90
CA ALA A 117 -7.31 -8.06 -7.00
C ALA A 117 -6.29 -7.17 -7.74
N PHE A 118 -6.74 -6.54 -8.82
CA PHE A 118 -5.98 -5.50 -9.50
C PHE A 118 -6.22 -4.13 -8.88
N ILE A 119 -5.13 -3.46 -8.47
CA ILE A 119 -5.15 -2.12 -7.90
C ILE A 119 -4.60 -1.13 -8.95
N ASP A 120 -5.49 -0.36 -9.59
CA ASP A 120 -5.13 0.73 -10.51
C ASP A 120 -4.22 1.74 -9.80
N ALA A 121 -4.70 2.32 -8.69
CA ALA A 121 -3.87 3.12 -7.81
C ALA A 121 -4.44 3.17 -6.39
N ALA A 122 -3.56 3.11 -5.39
CA ALA A 122 -3.93 3.23 -3.99
C ALA A 122 -2.84 3.92 -3.17
N TYR A 123 -3.22 4.74 -2.20
CA TYR A 123 -2.31 5.23 -1.16
C TYR A 123 -2.67 4.59 0.17
N VAL A 124 -1.87 3.64 0.62
CA VAL A 124 -2.15 2.82 1.81
C VAL A 124 -1.50 3.45 3.03
N TYR A 125 -2.31 3.90 4.00
CA TYR A 125 -1.80 4.39 5.28
C TYR A 125 -1.48 3.24 6.21
N ARG A 126 -2.40 2.27 6.31
CA ARG A 126 -2.22 1.09 7.14
C ARG A 126 -3.04 -0.09 6.65
N ALA A 127 -2.53 -1.26 6.92
CA ALA A 127 -3.24 -2.52 6.82
C ALA A 127 -2.78 -3.42 7.97
N GLU A 128 -3.69 -3.82 8.84
CA GLU A 128 -3.45 -4.74 9.93
C GLU A 128 -3.36 -6.15 9.37
N ARG A 129 -2.27 -6.86 9.69
CA ARG A 129 -2.02 -8.19 9.15
C ARG A 129 -3.13 -9.18 9.48
N ILE A 130 -3.52 -9.97 8.48
CA ILE A 130 -4.27 -11.21 8.71
C ILE A 130 -3.26 -12.32 9.01
N ILE A 131 -3.24 -12.80 10.25
CA ILE A 131 -2.43 -13.96 10.64
C ILE A 131 -3.12 -15.20 10.05
N GLY A 132 -2.40 -15.99 9.24
CA GLY A 132 -2.96 -17.23 8.65
C GLY A 132 -2.73 -17.45 7.16
N GLN A 133 -2.32 -16.42 6.42
CA GLN A 133 -2.26 -16.45 4.96
C GLN A 133 -0.88 -16.85 4.42
N THR A 134 -0.86 -17.79 3.48
CA THR A 134 0.34 -18.36 2.85
C THR A 134 0.15 -18.30 1.33
N GLY A 135 1.13 -17.79 0.59
CA GLY A 135 1.00 -17.57 -0.84
C GLY A 135 2.25 -16.98 -1.48
N THR A 136 2.25 -16.83 -2.79
CA THR A 136 3.32 -16.13 -3.54
C THR A 136 2.68 -15.12 -4.47
N PHE A 137 3.21 -13.90 -4.51
CA PHE A 137 2.75 -12.83 -5.38
C PHE A 137 3.91 -12.19 -6.14
N ASP A 138 3.58 -11.56 -7.27
CA ASP A 138 4.53 -10.83 -8.11
C ASP A 138 4.53 -9.33 -7.75
N LEU A 139 5.70 -8.70 -7.82
CA LEU A 139 5.87 -7.24 -7.72
C LEU A 139 7.01 -6.76 -8.63
N THR A 140 7.04 -5.46 -8.89
CA THR A 140 8.11 -4.82 -9.66
C THR A 140 9.21 -4.30 -8.73
N ALA A 141 10.30 -5.06 -8.62
CA ALA A 141 11.44 -4.71 -7.78
C ALA A 141 12.39 -3.76 -8.53
N ALA A 142 13.03 -2.86 -7.79
CA ALA A 142 14.01 -1.91 -8.30
C ALA A 142 15.41 -2.32 -7.83
N THR A 143 16.31 -2.60 -8.77
CA THR A 143 17.73 -2.80 -8.46
C THR A 143 18.56 -1.64 -9.00
N PRO A 144 19.49 -1.06 -8.23
CA PRO A 144 20.34 0.00 -8.75
C PRO A 144 21.34 -0.61 -9.75
N ASP A 145 21.35 -0.12 -10.99
CA ASP A 145 22.42 -0.41 -11.94
C ASP A 145 23.58 0.57 -11.68
N ARG A 146 24.56 0.09 -10.94
CA ARG A 146 25.87 0.75 -10.84
C ARG A 146 26.73 0.19 -11.97
N PRO A 147 27.15 1.02 -12.94
CA PRO A 147 27.56 2.42 -12.77
C PRO A 147 26.59 3.50 -13.32
N ARG A 148 25.45 3.14 -13.92
CA ARG A 148 24.66 4.04 -14.79
C ARG A 148 23.80 5.09 -14.09
N LYS A 149 23.71 5.12 -12.75
CA LYS A 149 22.71 5.92 -12.01
C LYS A 149 21.27 5.68 -12.52
N VAL A 150 21.03 4.52 -13.11
CA VAL A 150 19.73 4.03 -13.60
C VAL A 150 19.27 2.93 -12.66
N TRP A 151 17.96 2.77 -12.52
CA TRP A 151 17.37 1.64 -11.81
C TRP A 151 16.79 0.65 -12.80
N VAL A 152 17.01 -0.65 -12.54
CA VAL A 152 16.47 -1.72 -13.38
C VAL A 152 15.27 -2.31 -12.68
N ALA A 153 14.13 -2.24 -13.35
CA ALA A 153 12.90 -2.93 -13.00
C ALA A 153 13.06 -4.43 -13.22
N ARG A 154 12.65 -5.22 -12.24
CA ARG A 154 12.69 -6.68 -12.29
C ARG A 154 11.40 -7.25 -11.73
N ARG A 155 10.83 -8.25 -12.40
CA ARG A 155 9.77 -9.05 -11.80
C ARG A 155 10.35 -9.80 -10.60
N ALA A 156 9.70 -9.66 -9.45
CA ALA A 156 10.07 -10.33 -8.23
C ALA A 156 8.87 -11.09 -7.65
N LYS A 157 9.12 -12.33 -7.24
CA LYS A 157 8.17 -13.18 -6.50
C LYS A 157 8.47 -13.10 -5.03
N VAL A 158 7.43 -12.84 -4.25
CA VAL A 158 7.51 -12.82 -2.79
C VAL A 158 6.61 -13.89 -2.23
N THR A 159 7.19 -14.79 -1.45
CA THR A 159 6.46 -15.84 -0.75
C THR A 159 6.19 -15.42 0.69
N LEU A 160 4.92 -15.46 1.08
CA LEU A 160 4.46 -15.35 2.45
C LEU A 160 4.07 -16.73 2.98
N ASP A 161 4.27 -16.94 4.27
CA ASP A 161 3.69 -18.05 5.01
C ASP A 161 3.22 -17.57 6.38
N GLN A 162 1.93 -17.79 6.64
CA GLN A 162 1.22 -17.25 7.81
C GLN A 162 1.42 -15.73 7.99
N GLY A 163 1.53 -14.98 6.89
CA GLY A 163 1.76 -13.53 6.87
C GLY A 163 3.23 -13.10 7.04
N PHE A 164 4.17 -14.04 7.09
CA PHE A 164 5.61 -13.74 7.16
C PHE A 164 6.29 -13.89 5.81
N PHE A 165 7.09 -12.90 5.42
CA PHE A 165 7.99 -12.98 4.28
C PHE A 165 8.97 -14.14 4.49
N LYS A 166 8.90 -15.17 3.65
CA LYS A 166 9.78 -16.35 3.68
C LYS A 166 10.82 -16.34 2.58
N ARG A 167 10.53 -15.68 1.45
CA ARG A 167 11.42 -15.65 0.32
C ARG A 167 11.10 -14.50 -0.61
N ILE A 168 12.16 -13.91 -1.17
CA ILE A 168 12.12 -13.01 -2.31
C ILE A 168 12.98 -13.65 -3.40
N GLU A 169 12.42 -13.76 -4.61
CA GLU A 169 13.08 -14.23 -5.82
C GLU A 169 12.89 -13.16 -6.90
N SER A 170 13.91 -12.86 -7.69
CA SER A 170 13.83 -11.84 -8.75
C SER A 170 14.53 -12.31 -10.00
N GLU A 171 14.00 -11.93 -11.16
CA GLU A 171 14.55 -12.33 -12.44
C GLU A 171 15.96 -11.73 -12.66
N GLY A 172 16.95 -12.62 -12.86
CA GLY A 172 18.33 -12.22 -13.11
C GLY A 172 19.01 -11.50 -11.95
N PHE A 173 18.43 -11.50 -10.74
CA PHE A 173 19.01 -10.87 -9.56
C PHE A 173 18.76 -11.68 -8.29
N VAL A 174 19.83 -12.06 -7.61
CA VAL A 174 19.75 -12.73 -6.32
C VAL A 174 19.58 -11.68 -5.23
N TRP A 175 18.38 -11.61 -4.67
CA TRP A 175 18.08 -10.64 -3.62
C TRP A 175 18.79 -10.99 -2.30
N PRO A 176 19.59 -10.09 -1.72
CA PRO A 176 20.20 -10.33 -0.42
C PRO A 176 19.13 -10.51 0.66
N GLN A 177 19.06 -11.71 1.22
CA GLN A 177 18.14 -12.07 2.29
C GLN A 177 18.80 -13.07 3.25
N THR A 178 18.45 -13.00 4.53
CA THR A 178 18.92 -13.94 5.56
C THR A 178 17.75 -14.60 6.24
N GLN A 179 17.89 -15.86 6.65
CA GLN A 179 16.85 -16.55 7.40
C GLN A 179 16.81 -16.05 8.85
N ALA A 180 15.59 -15.87 9.35
CA ALA A 180 15.25 -15.56 10.73
C ALA A 180 14.26 -16.62 11.25
N ARG A 181 13.93 -16.58 12.54
CA ARG A 181 13.06 -17.57 13.19
C ARG A 181 11.74 -17.78 12.45
N ASP A 182 11.07 -16.69 12.10
CA ASP A 182 9.71 -16.71 11.55
C ASP A 182 9.66 -16.30 10.07
N GLY A 183 10.80 -16.01 9.42
CA GLY A 183 10.84 -15.59 8.02
C GLY A 183 12.22 -15.06 7.62
N ILE A 184 12.29 -14.00 6.81
CA ILE A 184 13.57 -13.44 6.34
C ILE A 184 13.88 -12.06 6.90
N ASN A 185 15.15 -11.68 6.90
CA ASN A 185 15.56 -10.28 6.89
C ASN A 185 16.02 -9.89 5.48
N ALA A 186 15.49 -8.81 4.93
CA ALA A 186 15.82 -8.31 3.61
C ALA A 186 15.53 -6.80 3.49
N HIS A 187 16.21 -6.14 2.55
CA HIS A 187 15.85 -4.80 2.11
C HIS A 187 15.45 -4.87 0.64
N LEU A 188 14.17 -4.73 0.33
CA LEU A 188 13.64 -4.83 -1.01
C LEU A 188 13.45 -3.44 -1.61
N GLY A 189 14.00 -3.19 -2.79
CA GLY A 189 13.72 -1.99 -3.58
C GLY A 189 12.45 -2.23 -4.39
N VAL A 190 11.48 -1.34 -4.31
CA VAL A 190 10.20 -1.43 -5.03
C VAL A 190 10.00 -0.16 -5.84
N LEU A 191 9.61 -0.30 -7.10
CA LEU A 191 9.29 0.82 -7.98
C LEU A 191 7.89 1.35 -7.68
N THR A 192 7.77 2.67 -7.62
CA THR A 192 6.52 3.39 -7.36
C THR A 192 6.47 4.65 -8.24
N ASN A 193 5.30 5.29 -8.35
CA ASN A 193 5.11 6.55 -9.10
C ASN A 193 5.71 6.51 -10.52
N VAL A 194 5.48 5.40 -11.23
CA VAL A 194 6.09 5.18 -12.56
C VAL A 194 5.35 6.00 -13.62
N GLU A 195 6.09 6.83 -14.34
CA GLU A 195 5.61 7.68 -15.43
C GLU A 195 6.40 7.44 -16.71
N HIS A 196 5.71 7.41 -17.85
CA HIS A 196 6.34 7.39 -19.17
C HIS A 196 6.43 8.81 -19.75
N ARG A 197 7.65 9.29 -20.02
CA ARG A 197 7.92 10.60 -20.63
C ARG A 197 8.67 10.41 -21.95
N GLY A 198 7.91 10.25 -23.04
CA GLY A 198 8.47 9.88 -24.33
C GLY A 198 9.08 8.49 -24.27
N ASP A 199 10.36 8.36 -24.63
CA ASP A 199 11.09 7.09 -24.62
C ASP A 199 11.71 6.75 -23.25
N VAL A 200 11.51 7.60 -22.24
CA VAL A 200 12.12 7.44 -20.90
C VAL A 200 11.04 7.13 -19.88
N THR A 201 11.24 6.05 -19.12
CA THR A 201 10.45 5.77 -17.92
C THR A 201 11.13 6.34 -16.70
N ILE A 202 10.35 7.04 -15.88
CA ILE A 202 10.82 7.67 -14.63
C ILE A 202 9.98 7.11 -13.49
N GLY A 203 10.57 6.89 -12.32
CA GLY A 203 9.84 6.47 -11.13
C GLY A 203 10.56 6.82 -9.84
N ASP A 204 9.87 6.59 -8.73
CA ASP A 204 10.45 6.64 -7.40
C ASP A 204 10.83 5.23 -6.95
N VAL A 205 11.80 5.12 -6.05
CA VAL A 205 12.21 3.85 -5.46
C VAL A 205 12.01 3.91 -3.97
N GLU A 206 11.17 3.00 -3.48
CA GLU A 206 10.99 2.74 -2.06
C GLU A 206 11.86 1.56 -1.62
N ARG A 207 12.40 1.64 -0.40
CA ARG A 207 13.08 0.54 0.26
C ARG A 207 12.17 -0.02 1.35
N TRP A 208 11.73 -1.24 1.13
CA TRP A 208 11.00 -2.04 2.10
C TRP A 208 12.00 -2.76 3.00
N THR A 209 11.94 -2.46 4.30
CA THR A 209 12.77 -3.10 5.31
C THR A 209 12.00 -4.25 5.94
N ILE A 210 12.44 -5.47 5.69
CA ILE A 210 11.83 -6.70 6.21
C ILE A 210 12.75 -7.27 7.29
N LEU A 211 12.25 -7.45 8.52
CA LEU A 211 12.99 -8.04 9.64
C LEU A 211 12.16 -9.12 10.32
N GLY A 212 12.72 -10.31 10.49
CA GLY A 212 12.05 -11.45 11.11
C GLY A 212 10.83 -11.93 10.32
N GLY A 213 10.87 -11.78 8.99
CA GLY A 213 9.74 -12.04 8.10
C GLY A 213 8.67 -10.94 8.10
N ARG A 214 8.95 -9.76 8.65
CA ARG A 214 7.94 -8.70 8.80
C ARG A 214 8.40 -7.42 8.14
N LEU A 215 7.52 -6.78 7.37
CA LEU A 215 7.73 -5.41 6.90
C LEU A 215 7.74 -4.46 8.11
N ARG A 216 8.84 -3.72 8.27
CA ARG A 216 9.11 -2.83 9.42
C ARG A 216 9.17 -1.36 9.06
N GLY A 217 9.39 -1.05 7.79
CA GLY A 217 9.51 0.32 7.34
C GLY A 217 9.62 0.39 5.84
N ILE A 218 9.21 1.53 5.32
CA ILE A 218 9.26 1.86 3.90
C ILE A 218 9.84 3.27 3.82
N ASP A 219 10.97 3.41 3.14
CA ASP A 219 11.63 4.70 2.95
C ASP A 219 11.79 4.98 1.46
N THR A 220 11.45 6.18 1.00
CA THR A 220 11.86 6.60 -0.35
C THR A 220 13.39 6.77 -0.39
N VAL A 221 14.08 5.97 -1.20
CA VAL A 221 15.55 5.99 -1.32
C VAL A 221 16.02 6.69 -2.60
N ALA A 222 15.16 6.84 -3.59
CA ALA A 222 15.41 7.65 -4.77
C ALA A 222 14.10 8.21 -5.33
N LYS A 223 14.14 9.43 -5.89
CA LYS A 223 13.00 10.07 -6.53
C LYS A 223 13.30 10.44 -7.97
N GLY A 224 12.31 10.30 -8.84
CA GLY A 224 12.39 10.71 -10.24
C GLY A 224 13.57 10.10 -11.00
N VAL A 225 13.90 8.84 -10.71
CA VAL A 225 15.02 8.14 -11.35
C VAL A 225 14.60 7.53 -12.67
N THR A 226 15.52 7.48 -13.63
CA THR A 226 15.33 6.71 -14.86
C THR A 226 15.26 5.22 -14.55
N VAL A 227 14.26 4.58 -15.10
CA VAL A 227 13.99 3.15 -14.94
C VAL A 227 14.10 2.45 -16.29
N GLU A 228 14.86 1.37 -16.33
CA GLU A 228 15.00 0.47 -17.48
C GLU A 228 14.46 -0.93 -17.11
N GLY A 229 14.05 -1.72 -18.10
CA GLY A 229 13.57 -3.09 -17.92
C GLY A 229 12.13 -3.31 -18.39
N ASP A 230 11.66 -4.55 -18.31
CA ASP A 230 10.30 -4.90 -18.68
C ASP A 230 9.32 -4.40 -17.61
N LEU A 231 8.56 -3.35 -17.96
CA LEU A 231 7.52 -2.72 -17.15
C LEU A 231 6.12 -3.02 -17.69
N SER A 232 5.97 -4.07 -18.53
CA SER A 232 4.71 -4.40 -19.20
C SER A 232 3.51 -4.56 -18.25
N ASP A 233 3.75 -4.84 -16.96
CA ASP A 233 2.73 -4.93 -15.92
C ASP A 233 2.68 -3.72 -14.96
N ALA A 234 3.68 -2.83 -14.99
CA ALA A 234 3.77 -1.69 -14.06
C ALA A 234 3.00 -0.43 -14.53
N ALA A 235 2.42 -0.48 -15.73
CA ALA A 235 1.83 0.66 -16.43
C ALA A 235 0.42 0.40 -16.97
N ALA A 236 -0.30 -0.58 -16.42
CA ALA A 236 -1.73 -0.75 -16.71
C ALA A 236 -2.58 -0.04 -15.65
#